data_AF-A0A2E3IEZ6-F1
#
_entry.id   AF-A0A2E3IEZ6-F1
#
_cell.length_a   1.000
_cell.length_b   1.000
_cell.length_c   1.000
_cell.angle_alpha   90.00
_cell.angle_beta   90.00
_cell.angle_gamma   90.00
#
_symmetry.space_group_name_H-M   'P 1'
#
loop_
_entity.id
_entity.type
_entity.pdbx_description
1 polymer ?
#
loop_
_entity_poly.entity_id
_entity_poly.type
_entity_poly.pdbx_seq_one_letter_code
_entity_poly.pdbx_strand_id
1 'polypeptide(L)'
;EANRPAGAEDWLVKYRQIFRDGEKASHERWKRRHDKNIKDFAADMESETSTARRFSREAEKLIDGITDNMKQQGEIPASLNLPDWARWAGRAVEKEHERALAKQQGIWEDYETDFEDAKSRYCSQINKEIRRRQAQGDREGAAYLGREEAAAVDKPYFLAILDGEFPEVPDGLGDDDDDDE
;
A
#
# COMPACT_ATOMS: atom_id res chain seq x y z
N GLU A 1 -37.84 15.43 -11.50
CA GLU A 1 -36.92 14.61 -10.68
C GLU A 1 -35.73 15.47 -10.30
N ALA A 2 -35.73 16.05 -9.09
CA ALA A 2 -34.67 16.95 -8.64
C ALA A 2 -34.24 16.53 -7.24
N ASN A 3 -32.93 16.32 -7.04
CA ASN A 3 -32.28 16.03 -5.76
C ASN A 3 -32.71 14.75 -5.02
N ARG A 4 -32.57 13.57 -5.64
CA ARG A 4 -32.18 12.42 -4.80
C ARG A 4 -30.72 12.64 -4.38
N PRO A 5 -30.38 12.68 -3.09
CA PRO A 5 -28.97 12.65 -2.69
C PRO A 5 -28.34 11.43 -3.36
N ALA A 6 -27.17 11.60 -3.98
CA ALA A 6 -26.41 10.46 -4.48
C ALA A 6 -26.23 9.45 -3.34
N GLY A 7 -26.40 8.15 -3.62
CA GLY A 7 -26.16 7.11 -2.63
C GLY A 7 -24.76 7.26 -2.01
N ALA A 8 -24.56 6.75 -0.80
CA ALA A 8 -23.28 6.88 -0.11
C ALA A 8 -22.12 6.31 -0.93
N GLU A 9 -22.37 5.18 -1.61
CA GLU A 9 -21.46 4.55 -2.56
C GLU A 9 -21.11 5.47 -3.75
N ASP A 10 -22.12 6.00 -4.45
CA ASP A 10 -21.92 6.91 -5.59
C ASP A 10 -21.14 8.17 -5.20
N TRP A 11 -21.42 8.70 -4.01
CA TRP A 11 -20.69 9.85 -3.46
C TRP A 11 -19.24 9.46 -3.19
N LEU A 12 -19.01 8.32 -2.54
CA LEU A 12 -17.68 7.84 -2.18
C LEU A 12 -16.81 7.61 -3.42
N VAL A 13 -17.34 6.98 -4.46
CA VAL A 13 -16.61 6.74 -5.72
C VAL A 13 -16.14 8.06 -6.33
N LYS A 14 -17.03 9.05 -6.43
CA LYS A 14 -16.68 10.38 -6.95
C LYS A 14 -15.67 11.09 -6.06
N TYR A 15 -15.85 10.99 -4.74
CA TYR A 15 -14.95 11.62 -3.79
C TYR A 15 -13.54 11.03 -3.87
N ARG A 16 -13.41 9.69 -3.90
CA ARG A 16 -12.12 8.99 -4.08
C ARG A 16 -11.40 9.43 -5.36
N GLN A 17 -12.12 9.55 -6.48
CA GLN A 17 -11.54 10.02 -7.74
C GLN A 17 -10.97 11.44 -7.63
N ILE A 18 -11.77 12.39 -7.11
CA ILE A 18 -11.36 13.79 -6.95
C ILE A 18 -10.18 13.89 -5.98
N PHE A 19 -10.24 13.16 -4.87
CA PHE A 19 -9.21 13.17 -3.84
C PHE A 19 -7.89 12.63 -4.39
N ARG A 20 -7.92 11.45 -5.03
CA ARG A 20 -6.75 10.85 -5.69
C ARG A 20 -6.11 11.82 -6.68
N ASP A 21 -6.91 12.46 -7.53
CA ASP A 21 -6.39 13.40 -8.52
C ASP A 21 -5.68 14.60 -7.88
N GLY A 22 -6.13 15.02 -6.69
CA GLY A 22 -5.46 16.03 -5.86
C GLY A 22 -4.13 15.58 -5.28
N GLU A 23 -4.04 14.33 -4.81
CA GLU A 23 -2.83 13.78 -4.17
C GLU A 23 -1.83 13.14 -5.15
N LYS A 24 -2.26 12.94 -6.41
CA LYS A 24 -1.54 12.23 -7.48
C LYS A 24 -0.08 12.63 -7.60
N ALA A 25 0.21 13.93 -7.58
CA ALA A 25 1.57 14.42 -7.81
C ALA A 25 2.56 13.97 -6.72
N SER A 26 2.15 13.97 -5.45
CA SER A 26 3.05 13.51 -4.37
C SER A 26 3.14 12.00 -4.33
N HIS A 27 1.98 11.34 -4.41
CA HIS A 27 1.92 9.88 -4.41
C HIS A 27 2.72 9.24 -5.56
N GLU A 28 2.59 9.74 -6.79
CA GLU A 28 3.37 9.23 -7.91
C GLU A 28 4.88 9.50 -7.78
N ARG A 29 5.29 10.60 -7.13
CA ARG A 29 6.72 10.84 -6.89
C ARG A 29 7.30 9.80 -5.95
N TRP A 30 6.60 9.51 -4.86
CA TRP A 30 6.96 8.42 -3.95
C TRP A 30 6.99 7.08 -4.68
N LYS A 31 5.90 6.71 -5.37
CA LYS A 31 5.77 5.44 -6.09
C LYS A 31 6.88 5.25 -7.10
N ARG A 32 7.22 6.27 -7.88
CA ARG A 32 8.34 6.20 -8.84
C ARG A 32 9.70 5.97 -8.17
N ARG A 33 9.97 6.58 -7.00
CA ARG A 33 11.22 6.35 -6.25
C ARG A 33 11.24 4.94 -5.65
N HIS A 34 10.11 4.50 -5.12
CA HIS A 34 9.92 3.17 -4.54
C HIS A 34 10.11 2.06 -5.59
N ASP A 35 9.38 2.13 -6.71
CA ASP A 35 9.51 1.19 -7.83
C ASP A 35 10.92 1.17 -8.41
N LYS A 36 11.57 2.34 -8.48
CA LYS A 36 12.96 2.41 -8.92
C LYS A 36 13.88 1.69 -7.94
N ASN A 37 13.68 1.82 -6.64
CA ASN A 37 14.49 1.12 -5.65
C ASN A 37 14.39 -0.41 -5.79
N ILE A 38 13.20 -0.93 -6.03
CA ILE A 38 12.97 -2.37 -6.26
C ILE A 38 13.68 -2.83 -7.54
N LYS A 39 13.58 -2.04 -8.62
CA LYS A 39 14.27 -2.33 -9.89
C LYS A 39 15.79 -2.30 -9.76
N ASP A 40 16.32 -1.29 -9.06
CA ASP A 40 17.75 -1.16 -8.80
C ASP A 40 18.24 -2.40 -8.02
N PHE A 41 17.55 -2.77 -6.95
CA PHE A 41 17.91 -3.94 -6.14
C PHE A 41 17.83 -5.27 -6.90
N ALA A 42 16.82 -5.44 -7.76
CA ALA A 42 16.74 -6.60 -8.64
C ALA A 42 17.97 -6.69 -9.58
N ALA A 43 18.40 -5.56 -10.15
CA ALA A 43 19.59 -5.53 -11.01
C ALA A 43 20.89 -5.82 -10.22
N ASP A 44 21.00 -5.30 -8.99
CA ASP A 44 22.14 -5.59 -8.10
C ASP A 44 22.19 -7.08 -7.74
N MET A 45 21.03 -7.70 -7.45
CA MET A 45 20.90 -9.14 -7.24
C MET A 45 21.35 -9.95 -8.46
N GLU A 46 20.93 -9.55 -9.66
CA GLU A 46 21.36 -10.20 -10.90
C GLU A 46 22.88 -10.10 -11.12
N SER A 47 23.46 -8.94 -10.81
CA SER A 47 24.90 -8.68 -10.94
C SER A 47 25.71 -9.53 -9.96
N GLU A 48 25.41 -9.43 -8.66
CA GLU A 48 26.15 -10.13 -7.59
C GLU A 48 26.04 -11.65 -7.71
N THR A 49 24.93 -12.16 -8.25
CA THR A 49 24.71 -13.60 -8.39
C THR A 49 25.02 -14.16 -9.78
N SER A 50 25.40 -13.32 -10.74
CA SER A 50 25.61 -13.67 -12.15
C SER A 50 26.51 -14.89 -12.36
N THR A 51 27.60 -15.01 -11.60
CA THR A 51 28.53 -16.14 -11.70
C THR A 51 27.89 -17.43 -11.20
N ALA A 52 27.23 -17.40 -10.04
CA ALA A 52 26.58 -18.59 -9.50
C ALA A 52 25.41 -19.07 -10.38
N ARG A 53 24.62 -18.14 -10.92
CA ARG A 53 23.51 -18.44 -11.85
C ARG A 53 23.99 -19.15 -13.13
N ARG A 54 25.17 -18.78 -13.66
CA ARG A 54 25.77 -19.44 -14.84
C ARG A 54 26.11 -20.91 -14.61
N PHE A 55 26.44 -21.28 -13.38
CA PHE A 55 26.90 -22.63 -13.04
C PHE A 55 25.88 -23.44 -12.22
N SER A 56 24.79 -22.83 -11.74
CA SER A 56 23.74 -23.49 -10.96
C SER A 56 22.35 -23.00 -11.35
N ARG A 57 21.53 -23.93 -11.87
CA ARG A 57 20.10 -23.70 -12.14
C ARG A 57 19.29 -23.47 -10.86
N GLU A 58 19.73 -24.01 -9.73
CA GLU A 58 19.08 -23.80 -8.44
C GLU A 58 19.29 -22.35 -7.97
N ALA A 59 20.50 -21.82 -8.14
CA ALA A 59 20.82 -20.42 -7.86
C ALA A 59 20.00 -19.47 -8.74
N GLU A 60 19.90 -19.76 -10.04
CA GLU A 60 19.07 -19.00 -10.97
C GLU A 60 17.60 -18.94 -10.52
N LYS A 61 16.98 -20.11 -10.27
CA LYS A 61 15.58 -20.18 -9.82
C LYS A 61 15.34 -19.46 -8.49
N LEU A 62 16.29 -19.53 -7.56
CA LEU A 62 16.16 -18.85 -6.26
C LEU A 62 16.10 -17.33 -6.45
N ILE A 63 17.04 -16.77 -7.22
CA ILE A 63 17.15 -15.33 -7.43
C ILE A 63 15.98 -14.79 -8.27
N ASP A 64 15.58 -15.54 -9.30
CA ASP A 64 14.40 -15.19 -10.09
C ASP A 64 13.14 -15.24 -9.23
N GLY A 65 13.00 -16.26 -8.37
CA GLY A 65 11.88 -16.36 -7.43
C GLY A 65 11.80 -15.18 -6.44
N ILE A 66 12.94 -14.75 -5.90
CA ILE A 66 13.00 -13.56 -5.03
C ILE A 66 12.61 -12.31 -5.82
N THR A 67 13.20 -12.13 -7.01
CA THR A 67 12.96 -10.95 -7.86
C THR A 67 11.52 -10.85 -8.32
N ASP A 68 10.91 -11.96 -8.70
CA ASP A 68 9.52 -12.01 -9.12
C ASP A 68 8.58 -11.78 -7.94
N ASN A 69 8.89 -12.32 -6.77
CA ASN A 69 8.13 -12.04 -5.54
C ASN A 69 8.17 -10.53 -5.21
N MET A 70 9.34 -9.90 -5.26
CA MET A 70 9.47 -8.44 -5.05
C MET A 70 8.64 -7.62 -6.03
N LYS A 71 8.63 -8.00 -7.31
CA LYS A 71 7.82 -7.31 -8.34
C LYS A 71 6.32 -7.51 -8.10
N GLN A 72 5.92 -8.66 -7.58
CA GLN A 72 4.51 -8.96 -7.26
C GLN A 72 4.03 -8.23 -6.01
N GLN A 73 4.82 -8.25 -4.93
CA GLN A 73 4.48 -7.57 -3.67
C GLN A 73 4.71 -6.06 -3.74
N GLY A 74 5.53 -5.61 -4.69
CA GLY A 74 5.89 -4.21 -4.80
C GLY A 74 6.76 -3.74 -3.63
N GLU A 75 7.50 -4.63 -2.96
CA GLU A 75 8.34 -4.30 -1.82
C GLU A 75 9.59 -5.18 -1.76
N ILE A 76 10.66 -4.64 -1.19
CA ILE A 76 11.83 -5.42 -0.81
C ILE A 76 11.50 -6.18 0.47
N PRO A 77 11.64 -7.52 0.51
CA PRO A 77 11.27 -8.31 1.66
C PRO A 77 12.16 -7.97 2.85
N ALA A 78 11.61 -7.99 4.06
CA ALA A 78 12.37 -7.75 5.29
C ALA A 78 13.52 -8.74 5.49
N SER A 79 13.42 -9.94 4.90
CA SER A 79 14.48 -10.95 4.88
C SER A 79 14.47 -11.72 3.56
N LEU A 80 15.65 -12.07 3.06
CA LEU A 80 15.78 -12.85 1.82
C LEU A 80 15.52 -14.35 2.01
N ASN A 81 15.53 -14.85 3.27
CA ASN A 81 15.34 -16.26 3.62
C ASN A 81 16.15 -17.23 2.75
N LEU A 82 17.44 -16.91 2.57
CA LEU A 82 18.33 -17.70 1.73
C LEU A 82 18.55 -19.10 2.34
N PRO A 83 18.42 -20.18 1.55
CA PRO A 83 18.75 -21.52 2.01
C PRO A 83 20.23 -21.66 2.38
N ASP A 84 20.56 -22.62 3.25
CA ASP A 84 21.96 -22.87 3.67
C ASP A 84 22.94 -23.14 2.51
N TRP A 85 22.47 -23.77 1.43
CA TRP A 85 23.29 -24.03 0.24
C TRP A 85 23.59 -22.74 -0.55
N ALA A 86 22.85 -21.65 -0.31
CA ALA A 86 23.01 -20.35 -0.96
C ALA A 86 24.02 -19.43 -0.25
N ARG A 87 24.82 -19.95 0.70
CA ARG A 87 25.89 -19.19 1.38
C ARG A 87 26.90 -18.54 0.44
N TRP A 88 27.02 -19.01 -0.80
CA TRP A 88 27.84 -18.37 -1.84
C TRP A 88 27.39 -16.93 -2.15
N ALA A 89 26.12 -16.60 -1.93
CA ALA A 89 25.56 -15.27 -2.11
C ALA A 89 25.84 -14.34 -0.91
N GLY A 90 26.10 -14.93 0.27
CA GLY A 90 25.94 -14.33 1.60
C GLY A 90 26.27 -12.85 1.70
N ARG A 91 27.54 -12.48 1.86
CA ARG A 91 27.89 -11.12 2.28
C ARG A 91 27.60 -10.01 1.25
N ALA A 92 27.70 -10.29 -0.04
CA ALA A 92 27.47 -9.27 -1.06
C ALA A 92 25.97 -9.01 -1.25
N VAL A 93 25.18 -10.09 -1.35
CA VAL A 93 23.73 -10.02 -1.48
C VAL A 93 23.08 -9.46 -0.22
N GLU A 94 23.51 -9.89 0.98
CA GLU A 94 23.02 -9.34 2.25
C GLU A 94 23.29 -7.83 2.35
N LYS A 95 24.48 -7.38 1.92
CA LYS A 95 24.82 -5.96 1.95
C LYS A 95 23.95 -5.13 1.00
N GLU A 96 23.73 -5.58 -0.22
CA GLU A 96 22.85 -4.86 -1.16
C GLU A 96 21.39 -4.92 -0.69
N HIS A 97 20.97 -6.00 -0.05
CA HIS A 97 19.65 -6.12 0.58
C HIS A 97 19.45 -5.12 1.71
N GLU A 98 20.37 -5.05 2.67
CA GLU A 98 20.34 -4.07 3.76
C GLU A 98 20.32 -2.64 3.23
N ARG A 99 21.14 -2.35 2.21
CA ARG A 99 21.19 -1.03 1.58
C ARG A 99 19.86 -0.68 0.92
N ALA A 100 19.26 -1.63 0.21
CA ALA A 100 18.01 -1.42 -0.49
C ALA A 100 16.83 -1.28 0.47
N LEU A 101 16.83 -2.03 1.59
CA LEU A 101 15.88 -1.85 2.71
C LEU A 101 16.01 -0.47 3.34
N ALA A 102 17.22 -0.03 3.67
CA ALA A 102 17.46 1.30 4.23
C ALA A 102 16.98 2.41 3.28
N LYS A 103 17.20 2.24 1.97
CA LYS A 103 16.72 3.17 0.95
C LYS A 103 15.20 3.14 0.81
N GLN A 104 14.56 1.97 0.90
CA GLN A 104 13.10 1.84 0.92
C GLN A 104 12.50 2.59 2.11
N GLN A 105 13.09 2.40 3.30
CA GLN A 105 12.69 3.10 4.51
C GLN A 105 12.85 4.62 4.36
N GLY A 106 14.01 5.10 3.90
CA GLY A 106 14.22 6.55 3.69
C GLY A 106 13.28 7.15 2.64
N ILE A 107 12.91 6.41 1.60
CA ILE A 107 11.89 6.86 0.61
C ILE A 107 10.51 6.99 1.28
N TRP A 108 10.17 6.08 2.20
CA TRP A 108 8.93 6.19 2.97
C TRP A 108 8.97 7.38 3.93
N GLU A 109 10.03 7.54 4.72
CA GLU A 109 10.18 8.66 5.66
C GLU A 109 10.06 10.02 4.96
N ASP A 110 10.63 10.16 3.76
CA ASP A 110 10.48 11.37 2.92
C ASP A 110 9.01 11.67 2.54
N TYR A 111 8.15 10.65 2.47
CA TYR A 111 6.75 10.76 2.02
C TYR A 111 5.74 10.67 3.18
N GLU A 112 6.14 10.15 4.33
CA GLU A 112 5.25 9.80 5.44
C GLU A 112 4.40 10.98 5.92
N THR A 113 5.00 12.17 6.01
CA THR A 113 4.26 13.39 6.37
C THR A 113 3.15 13.70 5.37
N ASP A 114 3.46 13.68 4.06
CA ASP A 114 2.48 13.92 2.99
C ASP A 114 1.37 12.87 3.01
N PHE A 115 1.72 11.61 3.29
CA PHE A 115 0.78 10.50 3.38
C PHE A 115 -0.19 10.66 4.56
N GLU A 116 0.31 10.96 5.76
CA GLU A 116 -0.51 11.17 6.94
C GLU A 116 -1.40 12.41 6.80
N ASP A 117 -0.90 13.49 6.19
CA ASP A 117 -1.69 14.69 5.88
C ASP A 117 -2.79 14.40 4.85
N ALA A 118 -2.51 13.58 3.84
CA ALA A 118 -3.51 13.11 2.90
C ALA A 118 -4.59 12.28 3.61
N LYS A 119 -4.20 11.30 4.43
CA LYS A 119 -5.12 10.45 5.20
C LYS A 119 -6.02 11.28 6.12
N SER A 120 -5.43 12.23 6.84
CA SER A 120 -6.18 13.16 7.71
C SER A 120 -7.20 13.99 6.93
N ARG A 121 -6.81 14.56 5.78
CA ARG A 121 -7.73 15.31 4.90
C ARG A 121 -8.85 14.42 4.36
N TYR A 122 -8.54 13.18 4.01
CA TYR A 122 -9.49 12.18 3.52
C TYR A 122 -10.57 11.86 4.57
N CYS A 123 -10.14 11.40 5.75
CA CYS A 123 -11.05 11.05 6.84
C CYS A 123 -11.86 12.26 7.33
N SER A 124 -11.28 13.47 7.30
CA SER A 124 -12.00 14.70 7.66
C SER A 124 -13.19 14.99 6.74
N GLN A 125 -13.06 14.74 5.42
CA GLN A 125 -14.15 14.96 4.48
C GLN A 125 -15.22 13.86 4.57
N ILE A 126 -14.82 12.61 4.77
CA ILE A 126 -15.76 11.52 5.04
C ILE A 126 -16.59 11.84 6.29
N ASN A 127 -15.96 12.26 7.38
CA ASN A 127 -16.64 12.66 8.60
C ASN A 127 -17.67 13.78 8.40
N LYS A 128 -17.36 14.77 7.55
CA LYS A 128 -18.31 15.83 7.21
C LYS A 128 -19.53 15.28 6.47
N GLU A 129 -19.33 14.35 5.55
CA GLU A 129 -20.43 13.72 4.82
C GLU A 129 -21.25 12.77 5.71
N ILE A 130 -20.62 12.00 6.60
CA ILE A 130 -21.31 11.20 7.62
C ILE A 130 -22.28 12.08 8.42
N ARG A 131 -21.80 13.20 8.98
CA ARG A 131 -22.63 14.12 9.77
C ARG A 131 -23.77 14.73 8.95
N ARG A 132 -23.49 15.05 7.69
CA ARG A 132 -24.53 15.56 6.77
C ARG A 132 -25.63 14.53 6.54
N ARG A 133 -25.28 13.27 6.30
CA ARG A 133 -26.24 12.18 6.08
C ARG A 133 -27.04 11.86 7.33
N GLN A 134 -26.40 11.84 8.50
CA GLN A 134 -27.09 11.73 9.79
C GLN A 134 -28.15 12.83 9.97
N ALA A 135 -27.81 14.09 9.65
CA ALA A 135 -28.75 15.21 9.71
C ALA A 135 -29.91 15.09 8.71
N GLN A 136 -29.71 14.37 7.61
CA GLN A 136 -30.74 14.07 6.60
C GLN A 136 -31.58 12.81 6.93
N GLY A 137 -31.25 12.09 8.00
CA GLY A 137 -31.89 10.83 8.37
C GLY A 137 -31.41 9.61 7.57
N ASP A 138 -30.37 9.75 6.75
CA ASP A 138 -29.74 8.64 6.00
C ASP A 138 -28.78 7.87 6.90
N ARG A 139 -29.34 6.95 7.70
CA ARG A 139 -28.57 6.14 8.66
C ARG A 139 -27.68 5.11 7.96
N GLU A 140 -28.19 4.44 6.92
CA GLU A 140 -27.45 3.42 6.17
C GLU A 140 -26.26 4.02 5.45
N GLY A 141 -26.46 5.16 4.76
CA GLY A 141 -25.36 5.85 4.09
C GLY A 141 -24.33 6.43 5.04
N ALA A 142 -24.75 6.90 6.22
CA ALA A 142 -23.81 7.33 7.26
C ALA A 142 -23.01 6.15 7.83
N ALA A 143 -23.64 5.00 8.08
CA ALA A 143 -22.96 3.80 8.57
C ALA A 143 -21.95 3.27 7.54
N TYR A 144 -22.34 3.20 6.26
CA TYR A 144 -21.45 2.82 5.17
C TYR A 144 -20.18 3.68 5.13
N LEU A 145 -20.32 5.01 5.22
CA LEU A 145 -19.18 5.93 5.23
C LEU A 145 -18.38 5.87 6.54
N GLY A 146 -18.97 5.48 7.66
CA GLY A 146 -18.24 5.22 8.90
C GLY A 146 -17.29 4.02 8.77
N ARG A 147 -17.71 2.97 8.05
CA ARG A 147 -16.85 1.82 7.74
C ARG A 147 -15.70 2.20 6.81
N GLU A 148 -15.97 3.08 5.85
CA GLU A 148 -14.94 3.66 4.98
C GLU A 148 -13.90 4.45 5.78
N GLU A 149 -14.35 5.30 6.72
CA GLU A 149 -13.43 6.06 7.57
C GLU A 149 -12.51 5.13 8.38
N ALA A 150 -13.08 4.09 8.99
CA ALA A 150 -12.34 3.11 9.76
C ALA A 150 -11.33 2.34 8.89
N ALA A 151 -11.74 1.91 7.70
CA ALA A 151 -10.87 1.20 6.76
C ALA A 151 -9.73 2.10 6.24
N ALA A 152 -9.99 3.38 6.01
CA ALA A 152 -8.98 4.33 5.54
C ALA A 152 -7.87 4.64 6.57
N VAL A 153 -8.00 4.18 7.82
CA VAL A 153 -6.91 4.21 8.81
C VAL A 153 -5.82 3.21 8.44
N ASP A 154 -6.19 2.09 7.82
CA ASP A 154 -5.26 1.06 7.38
C ASP A 154 -4.41 1.53 6.19
N LYS A 155 -3.09 1.40 6.31
CA LYS A 155 -2.14 1.91 5.32
C LYS A 155 -2.32 1.22 3.95
N PRO A 156 -2.33 -0.12 3.85
CA PRO A 156 -2.63 -0.82 2.59
C PRO A 156 -3.92 -0.36 1.93
N TYR A 157 -5.01 -0.26 2.70
CA TYR A 157 -6.30 0.20 2.18
C TYR A 157 -6.21 1.60 1.56
N PHE A 158 -5.61 2.54 2.29
CA PHE A 158 -5.50 3.92 1.84
C PHE A 158 -4.54 4.08 0.65
N LEU A 159 -3.45 3.30 0.60
CA LEU A 159 -2.56 3.26 -0.56
C LEU A 159 -3.29 2.78 -1.82
N ALA A 160 -4.15 1.75 -1.73
CA ALA A 160 -4.98 1.31 -2.86
C ALA A 160 -5.86 2.45 -3.42
N ILE A 161 -6.47 3.27 -2.55
CA ILE A 161 -7.24 4.44 -2.97
C ILE A 161 -6.35 5.46 -3.72
N LEU A 162 -5.15 5.73 -3.21
CA LEU A 162 -4.19 6.66 -3.84
C LEU A 162 -3.64 6.12 -5.17
N ASP A 163 -3.52 4.80 -5.30
CA ASP A 163 -3.18 4.11 -6.54
C ASP A 163 -4.31 4.14 -7.57
N GLY A 164 -5.50 4.59 -7.15
CA GLY A 164 -6.69 4.69 -7.99
C GLY A 164 -7.44 3.38 -8.13
N GLU A 165 -7.16 2.43 -7.25
CA GLU A 165 -8.01 1.27 -7.03
C GLU A 165 -9.29 1.69 -6.29
N PHE A 166 -10.30 0.83 -6.36
CA PHE A 166 -11.56 1.01 -5.65
C PHE A 166 -11.73 -0.16 -4.69
N PRO A 167 -10.96 -0.20 -3.58
CA PRO A 167 -11.12 -1.27 -2.61
C PRO A 167 -12.55 -1.25 -2.06
N GLU A 168 -13.15 -2.43 -1.88
CA GLU A 168 -14.49 -2.55 -1.31
C GLU A 168 -14.49 -2.01 0.13
N VAL A 169 -15.58 -1.38 0.55
CA VAL A 169 -15.73 -0.94 1.94
C VAL A 169 -16.02 -2.19 2.78
N PRO A 170 -15.21 -2.50 3.80
CA PRO A 170 -15.43 -3.70 4.60
C PRO A 170 -16.82 -3.72 5.23
N ASP A 171 -17.47 -4.89 5.19
CA ASP A 171 -18.73 -5.11 5.88
C ASP A 171 -18.49 -5.32 7.38
N GLY A 172 -18.37 -4.20 8.10
CA GLY A 172 -18.25 -4.15 9.56
C GLY A 172 -16.84 -4.44 10.06
N LEU A 173 -16.35 -3.58 10.96
CA LEU A 173 -15.50 -4.07 12.03
C LEU A 173 -16.38 -5.01 12.86
N GLY A 174 -15.86 -6.16 13.27
CA GLY A 174 -16.57 -6.97 14.25
C GLY A 174 -16.98 -6.07 15.41
N ASP A 175 -18.27 -6.09 15.73
CA ASP A 175 -18.65 -5.93 17.12
C ASP A 175 -17.84 -7.01 17.84
N ASP A 176 -16.70 -6.62 18.44
CA ASP A 176 -16.19 -7.40 19.56
C ASP A 176 -17.36 -7.39 20.53
N ASP A 177 -18.02 -8.54 20.64
CA ASP A 177 -19.05 -8.80 21.63
C ASP A 177 -18.50 -8.33 22.98
N ASP A 178 -18.94 -7.13 23.41
CA ASP A 178 -19.10 -6.80 24.83
C ASP A 178 -20.18 -7.74 25.38
N ASP A 179 -19.89 -9.04 25.42
CA ASP A 179 -20.59 -9.99 26.26
C ASP A 179 -19.96 -9.85 27.66
N ASP A 180 -20.50 -8.88 28.38
CA ASP A 180 -20.56 -8.90 29.84
C ASP A 180 -21.21 -10.22 30.30
N GLU A 181 -20.39 -11.18 30.79
CA GLU A 181 -20.79 -12.14 31.84
C GLU A 181 -19.61 -12.62 32.71
#